data_AF-A0A098M117-F1
#
_entry.id   AF-A0A098M117-F1
#
_cell.length_a   1.000
_cell.length_b   1.000
_cell.length_c   1.000
_cell.angle_alpha   90.00
_cell.angle_beta   90.00
_cell.angle_gamma   90.00
#
_symmetry.space_group_name_H-M   'P 1'
#
loop_
_entity.id
_entity.type
_entity.pdbx_description
1 polymer ?
#
loop_
_entity_poly.entity_id
_entity_poly.type
_entity_poly.pdbx_seq_one_letter_code
_entity_poly.pdbx_strand_id
1 'polypeptide(L)'
;MRFRFCGDLDCPDWVLAEISTLAKISSVKLKLICAQVLKDVLGEGIDYDKILKLTSDAKFESGDVKATVAVLAFILSSAAKYNVDSESLSSELQQLGLPKEHAAGLCRSYEEKQSSLQDSLRKGSLRLNCLDSVSWRVDYTLSSSELREVNEPVVHLKLNVKNVDRKVTEPVAMTLSAEKFRVLLAELKQAQAIMKTLE
;
A
#
# COMPACT_ATOMS: atom_id res chain seq x y z
N MET A 1 25.33 -7.35 -9.36
CA MET A 1 25.58 -7.46 -7.91
C MET A 1 24.23 -7.56 -7.24
N ARG A 2 24.00 -8.56 -6.38
CA ARG A 2 22.69 -8.81 -5.77
C ARG A 2 22.49 -7.87 -4.57
N PHE A 3 21.35 -7.17 -4.52
CA PHE A 3 21.01 -6.23 -3.45
C PHE A 3 19.84 -6.77 -2.62
N ARG A 4 19.97 -6.81 -1.29
CA ARG A 4 18.89 -7.26 -0.40
C ARG A 4 17.69 -6.31 -0.44
N PHE A 5 17.90 -5.01 -0.66
CA PHE A 5 16.75 -4.09 -0.86
C PHE A 5 15.99 -4.36 -2.15
N CYS A 6 16.55 -5.11 -3.10
CA CYS A 6 15.87 -5.61 -4.30
C CYS A 6 15.40 -7.07 -4.17
N GLY A 7 15.50 -7.70 -2.99
CA GLY A 7 15.17 -9.12 -2.81
C GLY A 7 16.19 -10.05 -3.46
N ASP A 8 17.48 -9.73 -3.33
CA ASP A 8 18.63 -10.46 -3.91
C ASP A 8 18.67 -10.43 -5.45
N LEU A 9 17.99 -9.46 -6.06
CA LEU A 9 18.03 -9.19 -7.49
C LEU A 9 19.01 -8.05 -7.80
N ASP A 10 19.40 -7.94 -9.06
CA ASP A 10 20.14 -6.79 -9.55
C ASP A 10 19.27 -5.52 -9.49
N CYS A 11 19.90 -4.38 -9.20
CA CYS A 11 19.24 -3.09 -9.19
C CYS A 11 18.79 -2.72 -10.62
N PRO A 12 17.58 -2.19 -10.83
CA PRO A 12 17.13 -1.80 -12.16
C PRO A 12 18.04 -0.76 -12.81
N ASP A 13 18.27 -0.86 -14.12
CA ASP A 13 19.17 0.04 -14.86
C ASP A 13 18.79 1.52 -14.75
N TRP A 14 17.49 1.81 -14.69
CA TRP A 14 17.00 3.19 -14.51
C TRP A 14 17.36 3.77 -13.13
N VAL A 15 17.43 2.93 -12.08
CA VAL A 15 17.88 3.37 -10.75
C VAL A 15 19.39 3.62 -10.78
N LEU A 16 20.15 2.75 -11.46
CA LEU A 16 21.61 2.90 -11.60
C LEU A 16 22.00 4.19 -12.31
N ALA A 17 21.29 4.54 -13.39
CA ALA A 17 21.53 5.79 -14.12
C ALA A 17 21.38 7.03 -13.21
N GLU A 18 20.38 7.00 -12.32
CA GLU A 18 19.98 8.12 -11.46
C GLU A 18 20.68 8.14 -10.09
N ILE A 19 21.49 7.14 -9.75
CA ILE A 19 22.34 7.23 -8.56
C ILE A 19 23.42 8.31 -8.73
N SER A 20 23.88 8.51 -9.96
CA SER A 20 24.83 9.57 -10.30
C SER A 20 24.24 10.98 -10.15
N THR A 21 22.92 11.14 -10.36
CA THR A 21 22.20 12.40 -10.17
C THR A 21 21.97 12.66 -8.67
N LEU A 22 21.60 11.63 -7.91
CA LEU A 22 21.50 11.70 -6.45
C LEU A 22 22.81 12.13 -5.77
N ALA A 23 23.95 11.64 -6.27
CA ALA A 23 25.28 12.00 -5.74
C ALA A 23 25.68 13.47 -5.96
N LYS A 24 25.03 14.18 -6.89
CA LYS A 24 25.27 15.61 -7.14
C LYS A 24 24.55 16.53 -6.14
N ILE A 25 23.59 16.00 -5.40
CA ILE A 25 22.81 16.76 -4.40
C ILE A 25 23.56 16.76 -3.07
N SER A 26 23.59 17.89 -2.36
CA SER A 26 24.17 17.94 -1.01
C SER A 26 23.42 17.00 -0.04
N SER A 27 24.14 16.43 0.94
CA SER A 27 23.57 15.50 1.94
C SER A 27 22.36 16.08 2.69
N VAL A 28 22.39 17.37 3.01
CA VAL A 28 21.32 18.08 3.70
C VAL A 28 20.04 18.15 2.86
N LYS A 29 20.18 18.53 1.58
CA LYS A 29 19.04 18.62 0.64
C LYS A 29 18.45 17.25 0.35
N LEU A 30 19.30 16.24 0.18
CA LEU A 30 18.85 14.87 -0.03
C LEU A 30 17.98 14.41 1.14
N LYS A 31 18.41 14.67 2.38
CA LYS A 31 17.61 14.35 3.58
C LYS A 31 16.24 15.02 3.57
N LEU A 32 16.14 16.28 3.16
CA LEU A 32 14.87 17.00 3.06
C LEU A 32 13.96 16.41 1.97
N ILE A 33 14.54 16.04 0.83
CA ILE A 33 13.80 15.38 -0.26
C ILE A 33 13.30 14.02 0.22
N CYS A 34 14.14 13.22 0.88
CA CYS A 34 13.73 11.94 1.46
C CYS A 34 12.57 12.09 2.45
N ALA A 35 12.59 13.10 3.31
CA ALA A 35 11.49 13.38 4.22
C ALA A 35 10.18 13.67 3.47
N GLN A 36 10.25 14.39 2.34
CA GLN A 36 9.08 14.66 1.51
C GLN A 36 8.60 13.43 0.73
N VAL A 37 9.53 12.61 0.22
CA VAL A 37 9.22 11.34 -0.45
C VAL A 37 8.59 10.35 0.53
N LEU A 38 9.07 10.30 1.77
CA LEU A 38 8.46 9.49 2.83
C LEU A 38 7.01 9.92 3.09
N LYS A 39 6.71 11.22 3.07
CA LYS A 39 5.32 11.71 3.18
C LYS A 39 4.47 11.27 1.99
N ASP A 40 5.03 11.25 0.79
CA ASP A 40 4.33 10.75 -0.39
C ASP A 40 3.93 9.28 -0.28
N VAL A 41 4.91 8.43 0.09
CA VAL A 41 4.71 6.99 0.23
C VAL A 41 3.71 6.67 1.35
N LEU A 42 3.59 7.57 2.34
CA LEU A 42 2.57 7.48 3.40
C LEU A 42 1.22 8.10 3.01
N GLY A 43 1.09 8.67 1.82
CA GLY A 43 -0.17 9.23 1.30
C GLY A 43 -0.50 10.65 1.76
N GLU A 44 0.45 11.36 2.40
CA GLU A 44 0.29 12.75 2.83
C GLU A 44 0.52 13.77 1.69
N GLY A 45 0.99 13.30 0.53
CA GLY A 45 1.20 14.09 -0.69
C GLY A 45 2.56 14.79 -0.78
N ILE A 46 3.01 15.02 -2.01
CA ILE A 46 4.26 15.73 -2.32
C ILE A 46 4.02 17.22 -2.55
N ASP A 47 4.79 18.04 -1.86
CA ASP A 47 4.99 19.44 -2.22
C ASP A 47 6.12 19.56 -3.26
N TYR A 48 5.75 19.46 -4.54
CA TYR A 48 6.71 19.51 -5.65
C TYR A 48 7.40 20.86 -5.75
N ASP A 49 6.73 21.95 -5.36
CA ASP A 49 7.30 23.30 -5.33
C ASP A 49 8.46 23.41 -4.33
N LYS A 50 8.33 22.79 -3.16
CA LYS A 50 9.44 22.71 -2.19
C LYS A 50 10.60 21.89 -2.72
N ILE A 51 10.34 20.76 -3.37
CA ILE A 51 11.41 19.92 -3.93
C ILE A 51 12.14 20.67 -5.05
N LEU A 52 11.41 21.33 -5.96
CA LEU A 52 11.97 22.16 -7.04
C LEU A 52 12.86 23.29 -6.49
N LYS A 53 12.44 23.97 -5.42
CA LYS A 53 13.26 25.00 -4.76
C LYS A 53 14.53 24.44 -4.11
N LEU A 54 14.50 23.20 -3.61
CA LEU A 54 15.69 22.57 -3.03
C LEU A 54 16.67 22.10 -4.12
N THR A 55 16.16 21.72 -5.29
CA THR A 55 16.95 21.21 -6.43
C THR A 55 17.38 22.29 -7.43
N SER A 56 16.88 23.53 -7.32
CA SER A 56 17.24 24.65 -8.21
C SER A 56 18.73 24.94 -8.25
N ASP A 57 19.43 24.82 -7.11
CA ASP A 57 20.88 25.12 -7.05
C ASP A 57 21.75 24.07 -7.77
N ALA A 58 21.20 22.88 -8.04
CA ALA A 58 21.93 21.78 -8.65
C ALA A 58 21.64 21.63 -10.16
N LYS A 59 20.99 22.64 -10.78
CA LYS A 59 20.65 22.68 -12.22
C LYS A 59 19.80 21.51 -12.70
N PHE A 60 18.96 20.95 -11.83
CA PHE A 60 18.07 19.86 -12.22
C PHE A 60 16.90 20.37 -13.05
N GLU A 61 16.58 19.64 -14.11
CA GLU A 61 15.35 19.84 -14.85
C GLU A 61 14.16 19.18 -14.12
N SER A 62 12.94 19.55 -14.50
CA SER A 62 11.74 18.94 -13.91
C SER A 62 11.68 17.41 -14.10
N GLY A 63 12.38 16.88 -15.12
CA GLY A 63 12.56 15.44 -15.34
C GLY A 63 13.43 14.79 -14.27
N ASP A 64 14.61 15.37 -14.00
CA ASP A 64 15.56 14.83 -13.02
C ASP A 64 15.01 14.86 -11.60
N VAL A 65 14.21 15.89 -11.26
CA VAL A 65 13.55 15.99 -9.95
C VAL A 65 12.56 14.83 -9.77
N LYS A 66 11.78 14.50 -10.80
CA LYS A 66 10.86 13.37 -10.77
C LYS A 66 11.61 12.04 -10.71
N ALA A 67 12.72 11.92 -11.45
CA ALA A 67 13.56 10.73 -11.43
C ALA A 67 14.16 10.51 -10.03
N THR A 68 14.72 11.55 -9.42
CA THR A 68 15.26 11.54 -8.05
C THR A 68 14.19 11.09 -7.04
N VAL A 69 12.99 11.67 -7.13
CA VAL A 69 11.86 11.29 -6.26
C VAL A 69 11.46 9.82 -6.47
N ALA A 70 11.36 9.37 -7.73
CA ALA A 70 11.00 8.00 -8.06
C ALA A 70 12.04 6.99 -7.55
N VAL A 71 13.33 7.28 -7.71
CA VAL A 71 14.41 6.42 -7.19
C VAL A 71 14.37 6.34 -5.67
N LEU A 72 14.23 7.47 -4.99
CA LEU A 72 14.14 7.50 -3.53
C LEU A 72 12.91 6.75 -3.03
N ALA A 73 11.76 6.93 -3.68
CA ALA A 73 10.54 6.22 -3.36
C ALA A 73 10.71 4.71 -3.57
N PHE A 74 11.35 4.31 -4.66
CA PHE A 74 11.64 2.91 -4.97
C PHE A 74 12.59 2.28 -3.95
N ILE A 75 13.70 2.94 -3.62
CA ILE A 75 14.67 2.45 -2.63
C ILE A 75 14.00 2.28 -1.27
N LEU A 76 13.29 3.30 -0.78
CA LEU A 76 12.64 3.27 0.53
C LEU A 76 11.51 2.22 0.59
N SER A 77 10.69 2.13 -0.45
CA SER A 77 9.60 1.15 -0.51
C SER A 77 10.12 -0.28 -0.63
N SER A 78 11.19 -0.48 -1.41
CA SER A 78 11.78 -1.81 -1.58
C SER A 78 12.53 -2.25 -0.31
N ALA A 79 13.30 -1.36 0.31
CA ALA A 79 13.91 -1.62 1.61
C ALA A 79 12.86 -1.99 2.68
N ALA A 80 11.74 -1.25 2.74
CA ALA A 80 10.64 -1.54 3.65
C ALA A 80 9.97 -2.89 3.36
N LYS A 81 9.79 -3.23 2.07
CA LYS A 81 9.17 -4.48 1.60
C LYS A 81 9.99 -5.71 1.99
N TYR A 82 11.32 -5.65 1.83
CA TYR A 82 12.22 -6.76 2.16
C TYR A 82 12.72 -6.72 3.61
N ASN A 83 12.23 -5.77 4.42
CA ASN A 83 12.62 -5.59 5.82
C ASN A 83 14.13 -5.54 6.02
N VAL A 84 14.83 -4.77 5.18
CA VAL A 84 16.28 -4.66 5.22
C VAL A 84 16.72 -3.79 6.39
N ASP A 85 17.77 -4.21 7.08
CA ASP A 85 18.40 -3.46 8.16
C ASP A 85 19.15 -2.22 7.66
N SER A 86 19.24 -1.18 8.51
CA SER A 86 19.82 0.12 8.14
C SER A 86 21.32 0.03 7.78
N GLU A 87 22.05 -0.92 8.37
CA GLU A 87 23.47 -1.14 8.11
C GLU A 87 23.71 -1.77 6.73
N SER A 88 22.88 -2.74 6.36
CA SER A 88 22.90 -3.40 5.06
C SER A 88 22.44 -2.47 3.95
N LEU A 89 21.36 -1.70 4.17
CA LEU A 89 20.92 -0.67 3.22
C LEU A 89 22.02 0.37 2.99
N SER A 90 22.70 0.82 4.04
CA SER A 90 23.82 1.77 3.94
C SER A 90 24.98 1.23 3.10
N SER A 91 25.32 -0.06 3.31
CA SER A 91 26.39 -0.73 2.56
C SER A 91 26.03 -0.89 1.07
N GLU A 92 24.78 -1.25 0.79
CA GLU A 92 24.25 -1.41 -0.57
C GLU A 92 24.19 -0.08 -1.32
N LEU A 93 23.72 1.00 -0.67
CA LEU A 93 23.72 2.34 -1.25
C LEU A 93 25.14 2.86 -1.54
N GLN A 94 26.12 2.53 -0.68
CA GLN A 94 27.52 2.88 -0.93
C GLN A 94 28.10 2.11 -2.12
N GLN A 95 27.77 0.82 -2.27
CA GLN A 95 28.18 0.01 -3.44
C GLN A 95 27.58 0.53 -4.75
N LEU A 96 26.37 1.08 -4.69
CA LEU A 96 25.70 1.73 -5.80
C LEU A 96 26.37 3.05 -6.24
N GLY A 97 27.24 3.63 -5.40
CA GLY A 97 27.97 4.86 -5.69
C GLY A 97 27.49 6.09 -4.92
N LEU A 98 26.58 5.94 -3.93
CA LEU A 98 26.21 7.06 -3.06
C LEU A 98 27.32 7.35 -2.03
N PRO A 99 27.65 8.63 -1.81
CA PRO A 99 28.52 9.04 -0.70
C PRO A 99 28.02 8.52 0.65
N LYS A 100 28.96 8.16 1.53
CA LYS A 100 28.68 7.62 2.88
C LYS A 100 27.75 8.52 3.70
N GLU A 101 27.87 9.84 3.56
CA GLU A 101 26.98 10.79 4.23
C GLU A 101 25.53 10.71 3.73
N HIS A 102 25.33 10.50 2.43
CA HIS A 102 24.00 10.38 1.83
C HIS A 102 23.33 9.08 2.26
N ALA A 103 24.08 7.97 2.20
CA ALA A 103 23.62 6.67 2.66
C ALA A 103 23.22 6.71 4.15
N ALA A 104 24.05 7.31 5.02
CA ALA A 104 23.75 7.44 6.44
C ALA A 104 22.51 8.33 6.72
N GLY A 105 22.34 9.44 5.98
CA GLY A 105 21.16 10.30 6.10
C GLY A 105 19.86 9.61 5.66
N LEU A 106 19.94 8.82 4.60
CA LEU A 106 18.85 7.98 4.10
C LEU A 106 18.44 6.92 5.11
N CYS A 107 19.41 6.16 5.63
CA CYS A 107 19.16 5.06 6.54
C CYS A 107 18.51 5.53 7.85
N ARG A 108 18.95 6.66 8.42
CA ARG A 108 18.30 7.26 9.60
C ARG A 108 16.84 7.62 9.34
N SER A 109 16.58 8.25 8.19
CA SER A 109 15.22 8.67 7.82
C SER A 109 14.30 7.46 7.54
N TYR A 110 14.88 6.37 7.03
CA TYR A 110 14.20 5.10 6.83
C TYR A 110 13.87 4.43 8.16
N GLU A 111 14.84 4.30 9.07
CA GLU A 111 14.68 3.63 10.37
C GLU A 111 13.59 4.29 11.23
N GLU A 112 13.52 5.63 11.23
CA GLU A 112 12.46 6.38 11.93
C GLU A 112 11.04 6.09 11.40
N LYS A 113 10.90 5.77 10.11
CA LYS A 113 9.61 5.61 9.42
C LYS A 113 9.32 4.20 8.94
N GLN A 114 10.20 3.23 9.23
CA GLN A 114 10.12 1.86 8.71
C GLN A 114 8.81 1.17 9.11
N SER A 115 8.40 1.27 10.37
CA SER A 115 7.15 0.68 10.86
C SER A 115 5.92 1.25 10.14
N SER A 116 5.86 2.58 10.00
CA SER A 116 4.76 3.26 9.30
C SER A 116 4.72 2.93 7.81
N LEU A 117 5.89 2.82 7.16
CA LEU A 117 6.01 2.39 5.77
C LEU A 117 5.53 0.95 5.61
N GLN A 118 5.95 0.04 6.49
CA GLN A 118 5.50 -1.35 6.44
C GLN A 118 4.01 -1.48 6.68
N ASP A 119 3.42 -0.70 7.59
CA ASP A 119 1.97 -0.71 7.81
C ASP A 119 1.21 -0.16 6.61
N SER A 120 1.70 0.91 5.98
CA SER A 120 1.14 1.45 4.73
C SER A 120 1.23 0.42 3.59
N LEU A 121 2.40 -0.21 3.43
CA LEU A 121 2.62 -1.25 2.43
C LEU A 121 1.79 -2.50 2.72
N ARG A 122 1.59 -2.90 3.98
CA ARG A 122 0.69 -4.01 4.35
C ARG A 122 -0.76 -3.70 3.98
N LYS A 123 -1.22 -2.47 4.29
CA LYS A 123 -2.56 -1.98 3.89
C LYS A 123 -2.73 -1.92 2.37
N GLY A 124 -1.67 -1.57 1.62
CA GLY A 124 -1.70 -1.50 0.16
C GLY A 124 -1.41 -2.81 -0.58
N SER A 125 -0.69 -3.75 0.05
CA SER A 125 -0.25 -5.02 -0.54
C SER A 125 -1.36 -6.07 -0.51
N LEU A 126 -2.26 -6.02 0.47
CA LEU A 126 -3.46 -6.83 0.48
C LEU A 126 -4.52 -6.15 -0.41
N ARG A 127 -4.44 -6.40 -1.73
CA ARG A 127 -5.50 -6.04 -2.70
C ARG A 127 -6.73 -6.94 -2.56
N LEU A 128 -7.14 -7.19 -1.32
CA LEU A 128 -8.38 -7.90 -1.05
C LEU A 128 -9.50 -6.87 -1.04
N ASN A 129 -10.53 -7.15 -1.81
CA ASN A 129 -11.76 -6.37 -1.76
C ASN A 129 -12.29 -6.40 -0.31
N CYS A 130 -12.56 -5.23 0.24
CA CYS A 130 -13.03 -5.10 1.61
C CYS A 130 -14.54 -4.88 1.62
N LEU A 131 -15.23 -5.53 2.56
CA LEU A 131 -16.65 -5.27 2.79
C LEU A 131 -16.78 -3.91 3.48
N ASP A 132 -17.44 -2.97 2.83
CA ASP A 132 -17.63 -1.60 3.32
C ASP A 132 -18.88 -1.51 4.22
N SER A 133 -20.00 -2.05 3.73
CA SER A 133 -21.25 -2.03 4.47
C SER A 133 -22.18 -3.18 4.09
N VAL A 134 -23.06 -3.54 5.02
CA VAL A 134 -24.07 -4.58 4.83
C VAL A 134 -25.44 -3.95 5.02
N SER A 135 -26.33 -4.15 4.07
CA SER A 135 -27.74 -3.79 4.18
C SER A 135 -28.58 -5.05 4.04
N TRP A 136 -29.63 -5.16 4.83
CA TRP A 136 -30.52 -6.31 4.80
C TRP A 136 -31.98 -5.86 4.85
N ARG A 137 -32.86 -6.68 4.29
CA ARG A 137 -34.31 -6.52 4.33
C ARG A 137 -34.94 -7.90 4.41
N VAL A 138 -36.00 -8.04 5.20
CA VAL A 138 -36.79 -9.27 5.25
C VAL A 138 -38.16 -8.94 4.67
N ASP A 139 -38.53 -9.67 3.64
CA ASP A 139 -39.85 -9.61 3.03
C ASP A 139 -40.60 -10.91 3.34
N TYR A 140 -41.92 -10.82 3.43
CA TYR A 140 -42.78 -11.98 3.68
C TYR A 140 -43.69 -12.17 2.48
N THR A 141 -43.49 -13.27 1.75
CA THR A 141 -44.28 -13.55 0.55
C THR A 141 -45.56 -14.27 0.95
N LEU A 142 -46.67 -13.54 0.92
CA LEU A 142 -47.98 -14.05 1.34
C LEU A 142 -48.59 -15.02 0.32
N SER A 143 -48.48 -14.70 -0.98
CA SER A 143 -49.02 -15.52 -2.08
C SER A 143 -48.15 -15.41 -3.33
N SER A 144 -48.18 -16.43 -4.20
CA SER A 144 -47.51 -16.46 -5.50
C SER A 144 -48.52 -16.75 -6.62
N SER A 145 -48.19 -16.44 -7.86
CA SER A 145 -49.04 -16.74 -9.03
C SER A 145 -49.39 -18.23 -9.16
N GLU A 146 -48.57 -19.12 -8.59
CA GLU A 146 -48.75 -20.58 -8.64
C GLU A 146 -49.38 -21.16 -7.35
N LEU A 147 -49.35 -20.43 -6.23
CA LEU A 147 -49.76 -20.92 -4.90
C LEU A 147 -50.52 -19.84 -4.12
N ARG A 148 -51.74 -20.17 -3.68
CA ARG A 148 -52.65 -19.25 -2.97
C ARG A 148 -52.12 -18.76 -1.62
N GLU A 149 -51.35 -19.58 -0.91
CA GLU A 149 -50.67 -19.21 0.34
C GLU A 149 -49.26 -19.80 0.32
N VAL A 150 -48.24 -18.94 0.40
CA VAL A 150 -46.82 -19.35 0.47
C VAL A 150 -46.31 -19.14 1.90
N ASN A 151 -46.59 -17.98 2.51
CA ASN A 151 -46.26 -17.69 3.91
C ASN A 151 -44.77 -17.91 4.27
N GLU A 152 -43.87 -17.59 3.34
CA GLU A 152 -42.43 -17.78 3.54
C GLU A 152 -41.66 -16.46 3.69
N PRO A 153 -40.77 -16.36 4.71
CA PRO A 153 -39.88 -15.22 4.86
C PRO A 153 -38.68 -15.33 3.90
N VAL A 154 -38.41 -14.24 3.19
CA VAL A 154 -37.31 -14.08 2.26
C VAL A 154 -36.39 -12.98 2.75
N VAL A 155 -35.09 -13.26 2.83
CA VAL A 155 -34.06 -12.31 3.27
C VAL A 155 -33.32 -11.77 2.06
N HIS A 156 -33.41 -10.47 1.83
CA HIS A 156 -32.59 -9.76 0.87
C HIS A 156 -31.36 -9.20 1.56
N LEU A 157 -30.17 -9.62 1.13
CA LEU A 157 -28.89 -9.17 1.64
C LEU A 157 -28.14 -8.42 0.55
N LYS A 158 -27.62 -7.24 0.88
CA LYS A 158 -26.80 -6.41 0.00
C LYS A 158 -25.46 -6.13 0.68
N LEU A 159 -24.40 -6.67 0.11
CA LEU A 159 -23.02 -6.49 0.54
C LEU A 159 -22.37 -5.43 -0.35
N ASN A 160 -22.01 -4.29 0.21
CA ASN A 160 -21.28 -3.25 -0.51
C ASN A 160 -19.78 -3.56 -0.40
N VAL A 161 -19.17 -3.99 -1.50
CA VAL A 161 -17.78 -4.43 -1.53
C VAL A 161 -16.93 -3.35 -2.20
N LYS A 162 -15.95 -2.82 -1.49
CA LYS A 162 -15.00 -1.83 -2.00
C LYS A 162 -13.91 -2.54 -2.77
N ASN A 163 -13.89 -2.33 -4.08
CA ASN A 163 -12.84 -2.86 -4.94
C ASN A 163 -11.58 -1.98 -4.84
N VAL A 164 -10.46 -2.59 -4.45
CA VAL A 164 -9.19 -1.88 -4.21
C VAL A 164 -8.61 -1.33 -5.52
N ASP A 165 -8.81 -2.02 -6.65
CA ASP A 165 -8.24 -1.62 -7.95
C ASP A 165 -9.01 -0.47 -8.60
N ARG A 166 -10.34 -0.45 -8.43
CA ARG A 166 -11.21 0.54 -9.09
C ARG A 166 -11.54 1.73 -8.20
N LYS A 167 -11.30 1.66 -6.88
CA LYS A 167 -11.82 2.61 -5.88
C LYS A 167 -13.35 2.79 -5.94
N VAL A 168 -14.06 1.83 -6.54
CA VAL A 168 -15.52 1.82 -6.68
C VAL A 168 -16.09 0.79 -5.72
N THR A 169 -17.21 1.14 -5.09
CA THR A 169 -17.99 0.24 -4.26
C THR A 169 -19.01 -0.49 -5.14
N GLU A 170 -18.85 -1.79 -5.31
CA GLU A 170 -19.77 -2.64 -6.08
C GLU A 170 -20.73 -3.36 -5.13
N PRO A 171 -22.06 -3.17 -5.29
CA PRO A 171 -23.04 -3.85 -4.45
C PRO A 171 -23.31 -5.27 -4.96
N VAL A 172 -23.06 -6.26 -4.10
CA VAL A 172 -23.47 -7.66 -4.32
C VAL A 172 -24.80 -7.88 -3.59
N ALA A 173 -25.89 -7.94 -4.35
CA ALA A 173 -27.21 -8.23 -3.82
C ALA A 173 -27.55 -9.72 -4.00
N MET A 174 -28.07 -10.35 -2.97
CA MET A 174 -28.49 -11.74 -2.97
C MET A 174 -29.78 -11.93 -2.18
N THR A 175 -30.56 -12.93 -2.57
CA THR A 175 -31.82 -13.29 -1.92
C THR A 175 -31.68 -14.69 -1.33
N LEU A 176 -32.04 -14.84 -0.06
CA LEU A 176 -31.83 -16.03 0.75
C LEU A 176 -33.13 -16.46 1.43
N SER A 177 -33.39 -17.77 1.49
CA SER A 177 -34.42 -18.30 2.38
C SER A 177 -33.95 -18.28 3.84
N ALA A 178 -34.88 -18.39 4.79
CA ALA A 178 -34.53 -18.44 6.22
C ALA A 178 -33.56 -19.58 6.56
N GLU A 179 -33.70 -20.75 5.94
CA GLU A 179 -32.79 -21.89 6.15
C GLU A 179 -31.38 -21.59 5.64
N LYS A 180 -31.25 -21.08 4.41
CA LYS A 180 -29.94 -20.72 3.83
C LYS A 180 -29.27 -19.60 4.62
N PHE A 181 -30.04 -18.65 5.15
CA PHE A 181 -29.50 -17.60 6.01
C PHE A 181 -28.95 -18.14 7.34
N ARG A 182 -29.60 -19.14 7.95
CA ARG A 182 -29.08 -19.81 9.15
C ARG A 182 -27.78 -20.55 8.90
N VAL A 183 -27.68 -21.24 7.76
CA VAL A 183 -26.42 -21.90 7.34
C VAL A 183 -25.31 -20.86 7.16
N LEU A 184 -25.58 -19.77 6.43
CA LEU A 184 -24.62 -18.69 6.25
C LEU A 184 -24.13 -18.12 7.60
N LEU A 185 -25.04 -17.91 8.56
CA LEU A 185 -24.67 -17.44 9.90
C LEU A 185 -23.79 -18.44 10.66
N ALA A 186 -24.06 -19.74 10.55
CA ALA A 186 -23.27 -20.77 11.20
C ALA A 186 -21.84 -20.82 10.65
N GLU A 187 -21.69 -20.81 9.33
CA GLU A 187 -20.39 -20.79 8.64
C GLU A 187 -19.59 -19.52 8.98
N LEU A 188 -20.23 -18.35 9.01
CA LEU A 188 -19.58 -17.09 9.39
C LEU A 188 -19.09 -17.11 10.84
N LYS A 189 -19.85 -17.72 11.76
CA LYS A 189 -19.41 -17.89 13.15
C LYS A 189 -18.24 -18.84 13.27
N GLN A 190 -18.23 -19.92 12.49
CA GLN A 190 -17.11 -20.85 12.46
C GLN A 190 -15.85 -20.18 11.92
N ALA A 191 -15.96 -19.42 10.83
CA ALA A 191 -14.85 -18.64 10.28
C ALA A 191 -14.32 -17.62 11.31
N GLN A 192 -15.21 -16.95 12.05
CA GLN A 192 -14.81 -16.03 13.12
C GLN A 192 -14.04 -16.75 14.24
N ALA A 193 -14.47 -17.96 14.63
CA ALA A 193 -13.77 -18.74 15.65
C ALA A 193 -12.35 -19.11 15.21
N ILE A 194 -12.18 -19.54 13.95
CA ILE A 194 -10.86 -19.86 13.39
C ILE A 194 -9.97 -18.61 13.33
N MET A 195 -10.50 -17.46 12.91
CA MET A 195 -9.74 -16.21 12.87
C MET A 195 -9.25 -15.80 14.26
N LYS A 196 -10.06 -15.94 15.31
CA LYS A 196 -9.67 -15.63 16.69
C LYS A 196 -8.61 -16.58 17.26
N THR A 197 -8.48 -17.79 16.74
CA THR A 197 -7.43 -18.74 17.16
C THR A 197 -6.09 -18.49 16.49
N LEU A 198 -6.06 -17.65 15.44
CA LEU A 198 -4.86 -17.29 14.67
C LEU A 198 -4.27 -15.93 15.10
N GLU A 199 -4.99 -15.16 15.91
CA GLU A 199 -4.51 -13.96 16.62
C GLU A 199 -3.79 -14.34 17.93
#